data_AF-A0A955DBT5-F1
#
_entry.id   AF-A0A955DBT5-F1
#
_cell.length_a   1.000
_cell.length_b   1.000
_cell.length_c   1.000
_cell.angle_alpha   90.00
_cell.angle_beta   90.00
_cell.angle_gamma   90.00
#
_symmetry.space_group_name_H-M   'P 1'
#
loop_
_entity.id
_entity.type
_entity.pdbx_description
1 polymer ?
#
loop_
_entity_poly.entity_id
_entity_poly.type
_entity_poly.pdbx_seq_one_letter_code
_entity_poly.pdbx_strand_id
1 'polypeptide(L)'
;MRIRKKLIVLHTCFSLALAAILLVSLRPAVAKIMDRAEVDQGTLLLRGLARFVENGGDAAAFVASVDGEGTTLRIGTPGQVGISEDVAASVRAAGSGIVRPEAGGQPVTLVMRLPDAAQREAFDGASPGGTPRGTERFGVVTVRIGEAREAVVQLFVLLVVALLAVYGLVALALEVFVMPQHVYDPIRRMREADEAVRAGRRGQEQIPEGLIPRDELGEIMRSRNESIR
;
A
#
# COMPACT_ATOMS: atom_id res chain seq x y z
N MET A 1 35.44 -15.37 12.05
CA MET A 1 34.55 -14.93 10.93
C MET A 1 33.18 -15.62 10.86
N ARG A 2 32.99 -16.87 11.32
CA ARG A 2 31.67 -17.55 11.24
C ARG A 2 30.54 -16.87 12.03
N ILE A 3 30.85 -16.22 13.16
CA ILE A 3 29.83 -15.55 14.00
C ILE A 3 29.31 -14.27 13.31
N ARG A 4 30.16 -13.48 12.65
CA ARG A 4 29.74 -12.28 11.90
C ARG A 4 28.76 -12.58 10.77
N LYS A 5 28.98 -13.68 10.02
CA LYS A 5 28.06 -14.09 8.95
C LYS A 5 26.66 -14.42 9.46
N LYS A 6 26.56 -15.07 10.64
CA LYS A 6 25.26 -15.41 11.24
C LYS A 6 24.49 -14.15 11.67
N LEU A 7 25.19 -13.15 12.20
CA LEU A 7 24.56 -11.90 12.63
C LEU A 7 24.02 -11.07 11.47
N ILE A 8 24.78 -10.99 10.36
CA ILE A 8 24.33 -10.32 9.13
C ILE A 8 23.07 -10.99 8.57
N VAL A 9 23.07 -12.33 8.46
CA VAL A 9 21.91 -13.08 7.96
C VAL A 9 20.68 -12.86 8.85
N LEU A 10 20.85 -12.91 10.18
CA LEU A 10 19.75 -12.69 11.12
C LEU A 10 19.16 -11.28 10.98
N HIS A 11 20.01 -10.25 10.86
CA HIS A 11 19.56 -8.87 10.68
C HIS A 11 18.82 -8.68 9.36
N THR A 12 19.37 -9.17 8.24
CA THR A 12 18.71 -9.09 6.94
C THR A 12 17.35 -9.77 6.94
N CYS A 13 17.25 -10.97 7.53
CA CYS A 13 15.97 -11.67 7.67
C CYS A 13 14.97 -10.88 8.52
N PHE A 14 15.42 -10.31 9.65
CA PHE A 14 14.57 -9.48 10.51
C PHE A 14 14.06 -8.23 9.78
N SER A 15 14.93 -7.51 9.05
CA SER A 15 14.53 -6.33 8.27
C SER A 15 13.52 -6.67 7.17
N LEU A 16 13.75 -7.78 6.44
CA LEU A 16 12.84 -8.23 5.40
C LEU A 16 11.48 -8.61 5.99
N ALA A 17 11.46 -9.29 7.13
CA ALA A 17 10.22 -9.63 7.83
C ALA A 17 9.45 -8.36 8.25
N LEU A 18 10.15 -7.37 8.82
CA LEU A 18 9.53 -6.12 9.24
C LEU A 18 9.00 -5.29 8.05
N ALA A 19 9.77 -5.22 6.96
CA ALA A 19 9.32 -4.58 5.72
C ALA A 19 8.08 -5.28 5.13
N ALA A 20 8.05 -6.62 5.14
CA ALA A 20 6.90 -7.39 4.70
C ALA A 20 5.66 -7.14 5.57
N ILE A 21 5.83 -7.09 6.90
CA ILE A 21 4.73 -6.77 7.84
C ILE A 21 4.16 -5.38 7.56
N LEU A 22 5.02 -4.37 7.35
CA LEU A 22 4.60 -3.01 7.02
C LEU A 22 3.87 -2.94 5.68
N LEU A 23 4.37 -3.65 4.66
CA LEU A 23 3.71 -3.69 3.35
C LEU A 23 2.32 -4.31 3.45
N VAL A 24 2.19 -5.41 4.19
CA VAL A 24 0.92 -6.11 4.40
C VAL A 24 -0.07 -5.23 5.19
N SER A 25 0.40 -4.49 6.20
CA SER A 25 -0.46 -3.64 7.03
C SER A 25 -0.95 -2.38 6.31
N LEU A 26 -0.14 -1.80 5.42
CA LEU A 26 -0.49 -0.59 4.67
C LEU A 26 -1.39 -0.88 3.47
N ARG A 27 -1.24 -2.04 2.83
CA ARG A 27 -2.01 -2.43 1.63
C ARG A 27 -3.53 -2.21 1.75
N PRO A 28 -4.23 -2.65 2.82
CA PRO A 28 -5.69 -2.44 2.91
C PRO A 28 -6.09 -0.97 3.07
N ALA A 29 -5.27 -0.15 3.75
CA ALA A 29 -5.56 1.28 3.91
C ALA A 29 -5.47 2.00 2.56
N VAL A 30 -4.40 1.73 1.79
CA VAL A 30 -4.20 2.33 0.48
C VAL A 30 -5.26 1.85 -0.52
N ALA A 31 -5.60 0.57 -0.51
CA ALA A 31 -6.67 0.02 -1.35
C ALA A 31 -8.02 0.72 -1.10
N LYS A 32 -8.36 1.01 0.17
CA LYS A 32 -9.58 1.74 0.53
C LYS A 32 -9.58 3.19 0.02
N ILE A 33 -8.43 3.86 0.04
CA ILE A 33 -8.31 5.23 -0.49
C ILE A 33 -8.51 5.23 -2.01
N MET A 34 -7.87 4.29 -2.71
CA MET A 34 -8.04 4.15 -4.17
C MET A 34 -9.47 3.80 -4.55
N ASP A 35 -10.10 2.87 -3.82
CA ASP A 35 -11.49 2.49 -4.02
C ASP A 35 -12.43 3.70 -3.86
N ARG A 36 -12.22 4.52 -2.83
CA ARG A 36 -12.97 5.77 -2.64
C ARG A 36 -12.74 6.77 -3.78
N ALA A 37 -11.49 6.97 -4.19
CA ALA A 37 -11.16 7.87 -5.30
C ALA A 37 -11.80 7.42 -6.62
N GLU A 38 -11.77 6.12 -6.93
CA GLU A 38 -12.41 5.53 -8.11
C GLU A 38 -13.95 5.69 -8.06
N VAL A 39 -14.56 5.48 -6.89
CA VAL A 39 -16.00 5.72 -6.67
C VAL A 39 -16.36 7.20 -6.85
N ASP A 40 -15.58 8.11 -6.29
CA ASP A 40 -15.83 9.55 -6.39
C ASP A 40 -15.69 10.04 -7.85
N GLN A 41 -14.66 9.60 -8.56
CA GLN A 41 -14.47 9.91 -9.98
C GLN A 41 -15.62 9.36 -10.82
N GLY A 42 -16.01 8.09 -10.65
CA GLY A 42 -17.14 7.51 -11.37
C GLY A 42 -18.46 8.23 -11.05
N THR A 43 -18.65 8.63 -9.81
CA THR A 43 -19.81 9.42 -9.36
C THR A 43 -19.87 10.77 -10.06
N LEU A 44 -18.73 11.46 -10.17
CA LEU A 44 -18.64 12.75 -10.88
C LEU A 44 -18.93 12.59 -12.37
N LEU A 45 -18.42 11.53 -13.01
CA LEU A 45 -18.67 11.25 -14.43
C LEU A 45 -20.14 10.95 -14.70
N LEU A 46 -20.79 10.11 -13.90
CA LEU A 46 -22.21 9.79 -14.05
C LEU A 46 -23.09 11.02 -13.79
N ARG A 47 -22.77 11.84 -12.79
CA ARG A 47 -23.50 13.11 -12.55
C ARG A 47 -23.30 14.12 -13.67
N GLY A 48 -22.08 14.20 -14.21
CA GLY A 48 -21.76 15.03 -15.37
C GLY A 48 -22.56 14.59 -16.59
N LEU A 49 -22.61 13.29 -16.87
CA LEU A 49 -23.42 12.70 -17.94
C LEU A 49 -24.90 13.01 -17.75
N ALA A 50 -25.46 12.78 -16.56
CA ALA A 50 -26.87 13.04 -16.29
C ALA A 50 -27.24 14.49 -16.57
N ARG A 51 -26.45 15.44 -16.06
CA ARG A 51 -26.64 16.88 -16.35
C ARG A 51 -26.48 17.23 -17.82
N PHE A 52 -25.52 16.62 -18.50
CA PHE A 52 -25.29 16.86 -19.93
C PHE A 52 -26.50 16.42 -20.76
N VAL A 53 -27.06 15.24 -20.46
CA VAL A 53 -28.27 14.72 -21.11
C VAL A 53 -29.51 15.56 -20.75
N GLU A 54 -29.65 15.99 -19.50
CA GLU A 54 -30.75 16.88 -19.09
C GLU A 54 -30.76 18.20 -19.87
N ASN A 55 -29.59 18.69 -20.26
CA ASN A 55 -29.43 19.90 -21.07
C ASN A 55 -29.59 19.66 -22.58
N GLY A 56 -30.04 18.47 -23.00
CA GLY A 56 -30.22 18.11 -24.41
C GLY A 56 -28.93 17.71 -25.13
N GLY A 57 -27.84 17.44 -24.39
CA GLY A 57 -26.58 16.98 -24.96
C GLY A 57 -26.66 15.55 -25.48
N ASP A 58 -25.89 15.25 -26.53
CA ASP A 58 -25.78 13.90 -27.08
C ASP A 58 -24.94 12.98 -26.16
N ALA A 59 -25.63 12.10 -25.45
CA ALA A 59 -25.03 11.13 -24.54
C ALA A 59 -23.91 10.30 -25.19
N ALA A 60 -24.04 9.96 -26.49
CA ALA A 60 -23.01 9.20 -27.20
C ALA A 60 -21.72 9.99 -27.40
N ALA A 61 -21.85 11.29 -27.72
CA ALA A 61 -20.70 12.19 -27.82
C ALA A 61 -19.99 12.37 -26.47
N PHE A 62 -20.73 12.43 -25.36
CA PHE A 62 -20.13 12.47 -24.02
C PHE A 62 -19.40 11.17 -23.67
N VAL A 63 -19.98 10.02 -24.03
CA VAL A 63 -19.31 8.72 -23.84
C VAL A 63 -17.98 8.69 -24.59
N ALA A 64 -17.99 9.08 -25.87
CA ALA A 64 -16.80 9.07 -26.70
C ALA A 64 -15.69 10.03 -26.21
N SER A 65 -16.04 11.10 -25.47
CA SER A 65 -15.04 12.03 -24.92
C SER A 65 -14.42 11.58 -23.58
N VAL A 66 -15.08 10.66 -22.88
CA VAL A 66 -14.65 10.14 -21.57
C VAL A 66 -13.94 8.79 -21.69
N ASP A 67 -14.23 8.03 -22.74
CA ASP A 67 -13.61 6.72 -22.98
C ASP A 67 -12.09 6.87 -23.17
N GLY A 68 -11.32 6.26 -22.28
CA GLY A 68 -9.87 6.48 -22.19
C GLY A 68 -9.17 5.46 -21.31
N GLU A 69 -7.89 5.66 -21.02
CA GLU A 69 -7.11 4.72 -20.21
C GLU A 69 -7.72 4.54 -18.81
N GLY A 70 -8.32 3.37 -18.59
CA GLY A 70 -8.89 2.96 -17.32
C GLY A 70 -10.28 3.51 -17.01
N THR A 71 -10.93 4.25 -17.91
CA THR A 71 -12.33 4.66 -17.74
C THR A 71 -13.15 4.21 -18.94
N THR A 72 -14.17 3.39 -18.71
CA THR A 72 -15.12 3.01 -19.74
C THR A 72 -16.53 3.43 -19.33
N LEU A 73 -17.20 4.19 -20.18
CA LEU A 73 -18.57 4.65 -19.97
C LEU A 73 -19.47 4.01 -21.02
N ARG A 74 -20.58 3.40 -20.60
CA ARG A 74 -21.54 2.73 -21.50
C ARG A 74 -22.94 3.22 -21.20
N ILE A 75 -23.72 3.42 -22.25
CA ILE A 75 -25.12 3.88 -22.16
C ILE A 75 -26.00 2.95 -22.99
N GLY A 76 -27.10 2.49 -22.40
CA GLY A 76 -28.03 1.62 -23.11
C GLY A 76 -29.07 0.98 -22.20
N THR A 77 -29.78 0.00 -22.74
CA THR A 77 -30.66 -0.87 -21.97
C THR A 77 -29.83 -1.79 -21.06
N PRO A 78 -30.42 -2.43 -20.03
CA PRO A 78 -29.69 -3.32 -19.12
C PRO A 78 -28.78 -4.35 -19.83
N GLY A 79 -29.30 -5.02 -20.86
CA GLY A 79 -28.54 -5.99 -21.66
C GLY A 79 -27.42 -5.37 -22.50
N GLN A 80 -27.57 -4.13 -22.99
CA GLN A 80 -26.56 -3.45 -23.80
C GLN A 80 -25.38 -2.96 -22.96
N VAL A 81 -25.62 -2.57 -21.71
CA VAL A 81 -24.58 -2.13 -20.77
C VAL A 81 -24.02 -3.27 -19.92
N GLY A 82 -24.59 -4.48 -20.04
CA GLY A 82 -24.10 -5.68 -19.39
C GLY A 82 -24.43 -5.77 -17.90
N ILE A 83 -25.52 -5.15 -17.44
CA ILE A 83 -25.99 -5.27 -16.06
C ILE A 83 -27.09 -6.33 -15.97
N SER A 84 -27.12 -7.06 -14.85
CA SER A 84 -28.20 -8.00 -14.56
C SER A 84 -29.50 -7.26 -14.24
N GLU A 85 -30.62 -7.96 -14.37
CA GLU A 85 -31.94 -7.41 -14.07
C GLU A 85 -32.07 -7.04 -12.58
N ASP A 86 -31.39 -7.77 -11.68
CA ASP A 86 -31.34 -7.47 -10.24
C ASP A 86 -30.65 -6.13 -9.95
N VAL A 87 -29.57 -5.82 -10.68
CA VAL A 87 -28.87 -4.54 -10.58
C VAL A 87 -29.74 -3.43 -11.16
N ALA A 88 -30.38 -3.66 -12.30
CA ALA A 88 -31.31 -2.71 -12.90
C ALA A 88 -32.50 -2.41 -11.98
N ALA A 89 -33.07 -3.43 -11.32
CA ALA A 89 -34.13 -3.28 -10.33
C ALA A 89 -33.66 -2.50 -9.10
N SER A 90 -32.44 -2.76 -8.62
CA SER A 90 -31.83 -2.05 -7.49
C SER A 90 -31.62 -0.56 -7.80
N VAL A 91 -31.14 -0.24 -9.02
CA VAL A 91 -30.98 1.15 -9.49
C VAL A 91 -32.35 1.82 -9.64
N ARG A 92 -33.36 1.11 -10.15
CA ARG A 92 -34.74 1.61 -10.22
C ARG A 92 -35.29 1.96 -8.83
N ALA A 93 -35.06 1.10 -7.83
CA ALA A 93 -35.47 1.34 -6.46
C ALA A 93 -34.73 2.54 -5.82
N ALA A 94 -33.47 2.76 -6.20
CA ALA A 94 -32.68 3.91 -5.76
C ALA A 94 -33.04 5.23 -6.47
N GLY A 95 -33.86 5.19 -7.53
CA GLY A 95 -34.28 6.35 -8.30
C GLY A 95 -33.13 6.97 -9.12
N SER A 96 -32.75 8.20 -8.79
CA SER A 96 -31.58 8.90 -9.37
C SER A 96 -30.26 8.63 -8.63
N GLY A 97 -30.29 7.72 -7.65
CA GLY A 97 -29.09 7.29 -6.93
C GLY A 97 -28.11 6.52 -7.81
N ILE A 98 -26.83 6.62 -7.48
CA ILE A 98 -25.77 5.79 -8.07
C ILE A 98 -25.65 4.53 -7.21
N VAL A 99 -25.68 3.37 -7.84
CA VAL A 99 -25.54 2.08 -7.17
C VAL A 99 -24.22 1.43 -7.60
N ARG A 100 -23.52 0.86 -6.62
CA ARG A 100 -22.37 -0.01 -6.85
C ARG A 100 -22.84 -1.47 -6.72
N PRO A 101 -22.88 -2.26 -7.81
CA PRO A 101 -23.43 -3.62 -7.78
C PRO A 101 -22.58 -4.60 -6.97
N GLU A 102 -21.25 -4.46 -6.97
CA GLU A 102 -20.33 -5.28 -6.17
C GLU A 102 -19.43 -4.42 -5.29
N ALA A 103 -19.51 -4.63 -3.98
CA ALA A 103 -18.61 -4.02 -3.02
C ALA A 103 -17.22 -4.68 -3.10
N GLY A 104 -16.17 -3.89 -3.35
CA GLY A 104 -14.79 -4.37 -3.41
C GLY A 104 -14.37 -5.03 -4.73
N GLY A 105 -15.29 -5.16 -5.71
CA GLY A 105 -14.94 -5.56 -7.07
C GLY A 105 -14.00 -4.54 -7.72
N GLN A 106 -12.96 -5.05 -8.40
CA GLN A 106 -12.04 -4.25 -9.20
C GLN A 106 -12.07 -4.73 -10.65
N PRO A 107 -12.30 -3.84 -11.63
CA PRO A 107 -12.44 -2.38 -11.52
C PRO A 107 -13.75 -1.92 -10.86
N VAL A 108 -13.78 -0.70 -10.32
CA VAL A 108 -14.99 -0.14 -9.69
C VAL A 108 -16.02 0.14 -10.77
N THR A 109 -17.19 -0.50 -10.66
CA THR A 109 -18.32 -0.29 -11.56
C THR A 109 -19.44 0.43 -10.81
N LEU A 110 -19.96 1.50 -11.40
CA LEU A 110 -21.09 2.25 -10.89
C LEU A 110 -22.17 2.32 -11.95
N VAL A 111 -23.42 2.26 -11.50
CA VAL A 111 -24.60 2.26 -12.37
C VAL A 111 -25.55 3.35 -11.92
N MET A 112 -26.07 4.11 -12.87
CA MET A 112 -27.10 5.13 -12.65
C MET A 112 -28.18 5.00 -13.73
N ARG A 113 -29.43 5.25 -13.36
CA ARG A 113 -30.51 5.45 -14.32
C ARG A 113 -30.41 6.85 -14.92
N LEU A 114 -30.40 6.95 -16.24
CA LEU A 114 -30.35 8.24 -16.92
C LEU A 114 -31.75 8.89 -16.97
N PRO A 115 -31.82 10.22 -16.88
CA PRO A 115 -33.06 10.95 -17.10
C PRO A 115 -33.50 10.79 -18.56
N ASP A 116 -34.79 10.56 -18.76
CA ASP A 116 -35.36 10.37 -20.08
C ASP A 116 -35.54 11.74 -20.75
N ALA A 117 -34.60 12.13 -21.61
CA ALA A 117 -34.66 13.41 -22.33
C ALA A 117 -35.95 13.54 -23.16
N ALA A 118 -36.50 12.42 -23.64
CA ALA A 118 -37.72 12.37 -24.44
C ALA A 118 -38.99 12.72 -23.64
N GLN A 119 -38.95 12.70 -22.30
CA GLN A 119 -40.11 13.10 -21.49
C GLN A 119 -40.35 14.62 -21.48
N ARG A 120 -39.36 15.45 -21.83
CA ARG A 120 -39.56 16.91 -21.92
C ARG A 120 -40.36 17.32 -23.15
N GLU A 121 -40.13 16.68 -24.30
CA GLU A 121 -40.88 16.99 -25.53
C GLU A 121 -42.34 16.50 -25.45
N ALA A 122 -42.62 15.47 -24.66
CA ALA A 122 -43.98 14.95 -24.46
C ALA A 122 -44.87 15.86 -23.59
N PHE A 123 -44.31 16.83 -22.85
CA PHE A 123 -45.10 17.74 -22.02
C PHE A 123 -45.55 19.01 -22.76
N ASP A 124 -44.90 19.36 -23.88
CA ASP A 124 -45.22 20.57 -24.67
C ASP A 124 -46.13 20.30 -25.90
N GLY A 125 -46.53 19.05 -26.15
CA GLY A 125 -47.38 18.72 -27.30
C GLY A 125 -48.21 17.46 -27.07
N ALA A 126 -49.37 17.60 -26.42
CA ALA A 126 -50.32 16.51 -26.23
C ALA A 126 -50.92 16.04 -27.58
N SER A 127 -50.24 15.10 -28.24
CA SER A 127 -50.88 14.23 -29.24
C SER A 127 -51.53 13.04 -28.52
N PRO A 128 -52.86 12.93 -28.51
CA PRO A 128 -53.56 11.83 -27.85
C PRO A 128 -53.61 10.62 -28.77
N GLY A 129 -52.61 9.73 -28.64
CA GLY A 129 -52.67 8.40 -29.24
C GLY A 129 -51.33 7.84 -29.71
N GLY A 130 -50.60 7.16 -28.81
CA GLY A 130 -49.47 6.32 -29.18
C GLY A 130 -48.28 6.46 -28.23
N THR A 131 -48.15 5.55 -27.28
CA THR A 131 -46.97 5.40 -26.42
C THR A 131 -45.74 4.99 -27.24
N PRO A 132 -44.58 5.56 -26.93
CA PRO A 132 -43.39 4.77 -26.69
C PRO A 132 -43.12 4.82 -25.19
N ARG A 133 -43.19 3.66 -24.51
CA ARG A 133 -42.46 3.52 -23.24
C ARG A 133 -41.01 3.84 -23.57
N GLY A 134 -40.54 5.02 -23.17
CA GLY A 134 -39.13 5.39 -23.25
C GLY A 134 -38.33 4.22 -22.69
N THR A 135 -37.50 3.60 -23.53
CA THR A 135 -36.74 2.43 -23.12
C THR A 135 -35.76 2.93 -22.07
N GLU A 136 -35.94 2.52 -20.81
CA GLU A 136 -35.12 3.02 -19.70
C GLU A 136 -33.64 2.84 -20.05
N ARG A 137 -32.88 3.94 -19.99
CA ARG A 137 -31.45 3.96 -20.29
C ARG A 137 -30.67 3.99 -18.99
N PHE A 138 -29.63 3.19 -18.93
CA PHE A 138 -28.69 3.13 -17.81
C PHE A 138 -27.34 3.63 -18.28
N GLY A 139 -26.70 4.43 -17.45
CA GLY A 139 -25.29 4.79 -17.55
C GLY A 139 -24.48 3.87 -16.64
N VAL A 140 -23.51 3.17 -17.21
CA VAL A 140 -22.56 2.34 -16.48
C VAL A 140 -21.18 2.92 -16.68
N VAL A 141 -20.51 3.28 -15.59
CA VAL A 141 -19.11 3.69 -15.62
C VAL A 141 -18.27 2.66 -14.90
N THR A 142 -17.18 2.25 -15.53
CA THR A 142 -16.14 1.44 -14.91
C THR A 142 -14.89 2.29 -14.86
N VAL A 143 -14.39 2.55 -13.64
CA VAL A 143 -13.23 3.41 -13.39
C VAL A 143 -12.11 2.59 -12.76
N ARG A 144 -10.90 2.79 -13.28
CA ARG A 144 -9.63 2.28 -12.78
C ARG A 144 -8.57 3.32 -13.02
N ILE A 145 -8.02 3.89 -11.95
CA ILE A 145 -7.00 4.94 -12.08
C ILE A 145 -5.62 4.27 -12.12
N GLY A 146 -5.12 4.02 -13.34
CA GLY A 146 -3.83 3.35 -13.57
C GLY A 146 -2.66 4.12 -12.94
N GLU A 147 -2.57 5.42 -13.24
CA GLU A 147 -1.50 6.30 -12.76
C GLU A 147 -1.42 6.35 -11.23
N ALA A 148 -2.57 6.42 -10.54
CA ALA A 148 -2.61 6.44 -9.08
C ALA A 148 -2.07 5.13 -8.47
N ARG A 149 -2.33 4.00 -9.13
CA ARG A 149 -1.80 2.69 -8.70
C ARG A 149 -0.30 2.59 -8.92
N GLU A 150 0.20 3.10 -10.04
CA GLU A 150 1.64 3.17 -10.30
C GLU A 150 2.34 4.08 -9.28
N ALA A 151 1.78 5.27 -9.02
CA ALA A 151 2.30 6.19 -8.01
C ALA A 151 2.32 5.56 -6.61
N VAL A 152 1.26 4.83 -6.25
CA VAL A 152 1.21 4.05 -4.99
C VAL A 152 2.31 2.99 -4.93
N VAL A 153 2.54 2.24 -6.02
CA VAL A 153 3.60 1.24 -6.08
C VAL A 153 4.97 1.90 -5.94
N GLN A 154 5.20 3.02 -6.63
CA GLN A 154 6.44 3.79 -6.50
C GLN A 154 6.65 4.28 -5.06
N LEU A 155 5.60 4.79 -4.41
CA LEU A 155 5.66 5.21 -3.01
C LEU A 155 6.01 4.04 -2.08
N PHE A 156 5.42 2.86 -2.28
CA PHE A 156 5.76 1.67 -1.52
C PHE A 156 7.22 1.25 -1.70
N VAL A 157 7.71 1.25 -2.94
CA VAL A 157 9.11 0.94 -3.24
C VAL A 157 10.04 1.94 -2.54
N LEU A 158 9.75 3.23 -2.65
CA LEU A 158 10.54 4.28 -2.01
C LEU A 158 10.56 4.10 -0.49
N LEU A 159 9.41 3.85 0.13
CA LEU A 159 9.29 3.63 1.57
C LEU A 159 10.10 2.41 2.03
N VAL A 160 10.00 1.28 1.31
CA VAL A 160 10.77 0.07 1.62
C VAL A 160 12.26 0.33 1.50
N VAL A 161 12.71 0.98 0.42
CA VAL A 161 14.12 1.33 0.21
C VAL A 161 14.62 2.26 1.32
N ALA A 162 13.86 3.31 1.66
CA ALA A 162 14.20 4.23 2.73
C ALA A 162 14.34 3.52 4.08
N LEU A 163 13.41 2.62 4.41
CA LEU A 163 13.44 1.85 5.64
C LEU A 163 14.65 0.93 5.71
N LEU A 164 14.95 0.20 4.63
CA LEU A 164 16.12 -0.66 4.54
C LEU A 164 17.42 0.14 4.63
N ALA A 165 17.48 1.33 4.02
CA ALA A 165 18.64 2.21 4.09
C ALA A 165 18.91 2.72 5.51
N VAL A 166 17.88 3.24 6.20
CA VAL A 166 17.99 3.70 7.59
C VAL A 166 18.41 2.56 8.51
N TYR A 167 17.80 1.39 8.35
CA TYR A 167 18.16 0.22 9.15
C TYR A 167 19.61 -0.21 8.88
N GLY A 168 20.01 -0.28 7.61
CA GLY A 168 21.38 -0.61 7.22
C GLY A 168 22.40 0.37 7.80
N LEU A 169 22.07 1.67 7.84
CA LEU A 169 22.91 2.70 8.45
C LEU A 169 23.07 2.49 9.96
N VAL A 170 21.98 2.19 10.68
CA VAL A 170 22.02 1.90 12.12
C VAL A 170 22.86 0.66 12.40
N ALA A 171 22.63 -0.43 11.65
CA ALA A 171 23.40 -1.66 11.80
C ALA A 171 24.90 -1.43 11.53
N LEU A 172 25.23 -0.66 10.49
CA LEU A 172 26.60 -0.27 10.19
C LEU A 172 27.22 0.54 11.33
N ALA A 173 26.49 1.52 11.88
CA ALA A 173 26.97 2.32 12.99
C ALA A 173 27.24 1.47 14.24
N LEU A 174 26.34 0.52 14.57
CA LEU A 174 26.55 -0.40 15.68
C LEU A 174 27.77 -1.31 15.47
N GLU A 175 27.96 -1.85 14.26
CA GLU A 175 29.09 -2.74 13.95
C GLU A 175 30.43 -1.99 13.93
N VAL A 176 30.46 -0.74 13.47
CA VAL A 176 31.70 0.03 13.29
C VAL A 176 32.10 0.78 14.56
N PHE A 177 31.14 1.28 15.33
CA PHE A 177 31.45 2.13 16.49
C PHE A 177 31.24 1.41 17.83
N VAL A 178 30.12 0.70 17.99
CA VAL A 178 29.72 0.15 19.30
C VAL A 178 30.39 -1.19 19.56
N MET A 179 30.27 -2.13 18.62
CA MET A 179 30.79 -3.50 18.78
C MET A 179 32.31 -3.57 19.01
N PRO A 180 33.16 -2.78 18.34
CA PRO A 180 34.60 -2.85 18.56
C PRO A 180 34.99 -2.48 19.99
N GLN A 181 34.38 -1.43 20.53
CA GLN A 181 34.71 -0.91 21.86
C GLN A 181 34.17 -1.80 22.98
N HIS A 182 32.92 -2.26 22.85
CA HIS A 182 32.23 -2.95 23.93
C HIS A 182 32.35 -4.46 23.89
N VAL A 183 32.64 -5.06 22.73
CA VAL A 183 32.64 -6.52 22.58
C VAL A 183 33.98 -7.03 22.05
N TYR A 184 34.44 -6.51 20.91
CA TYR A 184 35.60 -7.11 20.23
C TYR A 184 36.92 -6.84 20.96
N ASP A 185 37.16 -5.60 21.40
CA ASP A 185 38.39 -5.25 22.10
C ASP A 185 38.50 -5.95 23.48
N PRO A 186 37.47 -5.99 24.35
CA PRO A 186 37.52 -6.76 25.58
C PRO A 186 37.83 -8.25 25.37
N ILE A 187 37.17 -8.90 24.41
CA ILE A 187 37.42 -10.31 24.08
C ILE A 187 38.86 -10.50 23.57
N ARG A 188 39.38 -9.57 22.75
CA ARG A 188 40.77 -9.64 22.27
C ARG A 188 41.75 -9.56 23.44
N ARG A 189 41.54 -8.64 24.39
CA ARG A 189 42.37 -8.48 25.60
C ARG A 189 42.33 -9.73 26.48
N MET A 190 41.17 -10.33 26.67
CA MET A 190 41.06 -11.60 27.39
C MET A 190 41.91 -12.70 26.72
N ARG A 191 41.82 -12.81 25.39
CA ARG A 191 42.59 -13.82 24.65
C ARG A 191 44.10 -13.57 24.75
N GLU A 192 44.54 -12.32 24.66
CA GLU A 192 45.95 -11.94 24.79
C GLU A 192 46.49 -12.27 26.20
N ALA A 193 45.70 -12.00 27.24
CA ALA A 193 46.06 -12.33 28.62
C ALA A 193 46.13 -13.85 28.84
N ASP A 194 45.22 -14.63 28.23
CA ASP A 194 45.26 -16.11 28.31
C ASP A 194 46.47 -16.69 27.58
N GLU A 195 46.81 -16.13 26.43
CA GLU A 195 48.03 -16.48 25.70
C GLU A 195 49.29 -16.13 26.51
N ALA A 196 49.29 -15.03 27.27
CA ALA A 196 50.39 -14.66 28.16
C ALA A 196 50.59 -15.67 29.31
N VAL A 197 49.50 -16.12 29.95
CA VAL A 197 49.55 -17.16 31.00
C VAL A 197 50.15 -18.45 30.43
N ARG A 198 49.68 -18.90 29.25
CA ARG A 198 50.20 -20.11 28.60
C ARG A 198 51.67 -20.01 28.23
N ALA A 199 52.14 -18.81 27.91
CA ALA A 199 53.53 -18.54 27.57
C ALA A 199 54.41 -18.22 28.80
N GLY A 200 53.87 -18.24 30.02
CA GLY A 200 54.58 -17.90 31.25
C GLY A 200 54.99 -16.42 31.37
N ARG A 201 54.35 -15.51 30.62
CA ARG A 201 54.66 -14.08 30.61
C ARG A 201 53.94 -13.35 31.77
N ARG A 202 54.40 -13.58 33.00
CA ARG A 202 53.83 -13.06 34.26
C ARG A 202 53.38 -11.59 34.23
N GLY A 203 54.16 -10.70 33.62
CA GLY A 203 53.85 -9.27 33.56
C GLY A 203 52.66 -8.88 32.66
N GLN A 204 52.14 -9.80 31.86
CA GLN A 204 51.02 -9.57 30.92
C GLN A 204 49.82 -10.48 31.22
N GLU A 205 49.86 -11.24 32.32
CA GLU A 205 48.81 -12.19 32.67
C GLU A 205 47.55 -11.48 33.18
N GLN A 206 47.68 -10.30 33.79
CA GLN A 206 46.54 -9.53 34.31
C GLN A 206 46.14 -8.43 33.34
N ILE A 207 44.82 -8.29 33.15
CA ILE A 207 44.25 -7.21 32.35
C ILE A 207 44.15 -5.95 33.22
N PRO A 208 44.65 -4.78 32.79
CA PRO A 208 44.58 -3.55 33.58
C PRO A 208 43.15 -3.13 33.92
N GLU A 209 42.90 -2.73 35.17
CA GLU A 209 41.54 -2.43 35.68
C GLU A 209 40.82 -1.33 34.88
N GLY A 210 41.55 -0.30 34.42
CA GLY A 210 40.98 0.77 33.60
C GLY A 210 40.52 0.34 32.21
N LEU A 211 40.87 -0.86 31.76
CA LEU A 211 40.45 -1.43 30.47
C LEU A 211 39.32 -2.46 30.62
N ILE A 212 38.91 -2.76 31.86
CA ILE A 212 37.84 -3.71 32.13
C ILE A 212 36.49 -2.98 32.07
N PRO A 213 35.54 -3.40 31.20
CA PRO A 213 34.22 -2.79 31.13
C PRO A 213 33.41 -3.01 32.42
N ARG A 214 32.29 -2.29 32.53
CA ARG A 214 31.36 -2.34 33.68
C ARG A 214 30.15 -3.24 33.44
N ASP A 215 30.23 -4.10 32.44
CA ASP A 215 29.20 -5.06 32.04
C ASP A 215 29.59 -6.49 32.47
N GLU A 216 28.85 -7.48 31.98
CA GLU A 216 29.05 -8.91 32.28
C GLU A 216 30.41 -9.41 31.79
N LEU A 217 30.91 -8.90 30.65
CA LEU A 217 32.27 -9.22 30.19
C LEU A 217 33.31 -8.70 31.18
N GLY A 218 33.07 -7.52 31.74
CA GLY A 218 33.90 -6.96 32.79
C GLY A 218 33.97 -7.81 34.05
N GLU A 219 32.85 -8.38 34.49
CA GLU A 219 32.80 -9.30 35.64
C GLU A 219 33.60 -10.57 35.38
N ILE A 220 33.45 -11.15 34.19
CA ILE A 220 34.24 -12.32 33.77
C ILE A 220 35.73 -11.99 33.77
N MET A 221 36.12 -10.82 33.26
CA MET A 221 37.51 -10.36 33.23
C MET A 221 38.09 -10.17 34.63
N ARG A 222 37.32 -9.61 35.58
CA ARG A 222 37.74 -9.46 36.98
C ARG A 222 37.90 -10.81 37.67
N SER A 223 36.92 -11.70 37.57
CA SER A 223 36.96 -13.05 38.13
C SER A 223 38.16 -13.86 37.59
N ARG A 224 38.47 -13.70 36.31
CA ARG A 224 39.67 -14.28 35.69
C ARG A 224 40.96 -13.74 36.31
N ASN A 225 41.10 -12.42 36.45
CA ASN A 225 42.27 -11.81 37.07
C ASN A 225 42.46 -12.28 38.52
N GLU A 226 41.37 -12.45 39.28
CA GLU A 226 41.39 -12.98 40.65
C GLU A 226 41.88 -14.44 40.69
N SER A 227 41.49 -15.25 39.71
CA SER A 227 41.85 -16.68 39.66
C SER A 227 43.32 -16.95 39.32
N ILE A 228 44.02 -15.96 38.76
CA ILE A 228 45.45 -16.06 38.39
C ILE A 228 46.36 -15.56 39.53
N ARG A 229 45.79 -14.80 40.47
CA ARG A 229 46.51 -14.16 41.57
C ARG A 229 46.97 -15.18 42.61
#